data_AF-A0A529NYZ1-F1
#
_entry.id   AF-A0A529NYZ1-F1
#
_cell.length_a   1.000
_cell.length_b   1.000
_cell.length_c   1.000
_cell.angle_alpha   90.00
_cell.angle_beta   90.00
_cell.angle_gamma   90.00
#
_symmetry.space_group_name_H-M   'P 1'
#
loop_
_entity.id
_entity.type
_entity.pdbx_description
1 polymer ?
#
loop_
_entity_poly.entity_id
_entity_poly.type
_entity_poly.pdbx_seq_one_letter_code
_entity_poly.pdbx_strand_id
1 'polypeptide(L)' 'DKAASAAGLEPGDVIVAVDRTPVKSARQANQAIAEAGKSGRKSVLLLVDRGDAQIFVAVPFAAG' A
#
# COMPACT_ATOMS: atom_id res chain seq x y z
N ASP A 1 -10.99 -1.51 -9.32
CA ASP A 1 -11.12 -2.70 -8.45
C ASP A 1 -10.06 -3.80 -8.62
N LYS A 2 -9.33 -3.92 -9.75
CA LYS A 2 -8.36 -5.02 -9.94
C LYS A 2 -6.97 -4.85 -9.29
N ALA A 3 -6.51 -3.64 -8.99
CA ALA A 3 -5.11 -3.42 -8.60
C ALA A 3 -4.75 -3.91 -7.19
N ALA A 4 -5.69 -3.83 -6.23
CA ALA A 4 -5.46 -4.28 -4.85
C ALA A 4 -5.52 -5.81 -4.73
N SER A 5 -6.50 -6.47 -5.33
CA SER A 5 -6.63 -7.93 -5.30
C SER A 5 -5.55 -8.65 -6.12
N ALA A 6 -4.99 -8.01 -7.15
CA ALA A 6 -3.86 -8.56 -7.90
C ALA A 6 -2.51 -8.44 -7.15
N ALA A 7 -2.45 -7.58 -6.13
CA ALA A 7 -1.23 -7.33 -5.36
C ALA A 7 -1.03 -8.30 -4.18
N GLY A 8 -2.04 -9.14 -3.86
CA GLY A 8 -2.01 -10.01 -2.67
C GLY A 8 -2.50 -9.34 -1.38
N LEU A 9 -3.22 -8.22 -1.49
CA LEU A 9 -3.95 -7.64 -0.35
C LEU A 9 -5.20 -8.46 -0.06
N GLU A 10 -5.42 -8.74 1.22
CA GLU A 10 -6.57 -9.47 1.73
C GLU A 10 -7.52 -8.54 2.51
N PRO A 11 -8.84 -8.76 2.43
CA PRO A 11 -9.77 -8.07 3.32
C PRO A 11 -9.39 -8.32 4.79
N GLY A 12 -9.18 -7.23 5.53
CA GLY A 12 -8.70 -7.28 6.91
C GLY A 12 -7.26 -6.81 7.10
N ASP A 13 -6.48 -6.68 6.01
CA ASP A 13 -5.14 -6.10 6.06
C ASP A 13 -5.19 -4.63 6.52
N VAL A 14 -4.41 -4.28 7.54
CA VAL A 14 -4.29 -2.92 8.05
C VAL A 14 -2.98 -2.30 7.55
N ILE A 15 -3.06 -1.22 6.77
CA ILE A 15 -1.86 -0.53 6.28
C ILE A 15 -1.20 0.23 7.44
N VAL A 16 0.04 -0.13 7.76
CA VAL A 16 0.84 0.49 8.83
C VAL A 16 2.02 1.30 8.30
N ALA A 17 2.47 1.06 7.07
CA ALA A 17 3.47 1.89 6.39
C ALA A 17 3.30 1.89 4.86
N VAL A 18 3.76 2.97 4.22
CA VAL A 18 3.82 3.15 2.77
C VAL A 18 5.23 3.56 2.39
N ASP A 19 5.91 2.81 1.52
CA ASP A 19 7.28 3.08 1.08
C ASP A 19 8.28 3.33 2.23
N ARG A 20 8.21 2.47 3.26
CA ARG A 20 8.97 2.57 4.52
C ARG A 20 8.64 3.79 5.40
N THR A 21 7.60 4.54 5.06
CA THR A 21 7.09 5.65 5.87
C THR A 21 5.92 5.16 6.72
N PRO A 22 6.02 5.15 8.06
CA PRO A 22 4.91 4.75 8.93
C PRO A 22 3.71 5.67 8.75
N VAL A 23 2.52 5.09 8.67
CA VAL A 23 1.26 5.82 8.56
C VAL A 23 0.34 5.44 9.71
N LYS A 24 -0.32 6.43 10.30
CA LYS A 24 -1.23 6.24 11.44
C LYS A 24 -2.70 6.43 11.09
N SER A 25 -3.00 6.80 9.85
CA SER A 25 -4.37 6.99 9.38
C SER A 25 -4.49 6.72 7.89
N ALA A 26 -5.72 6.40 7.46
CA ALA A 26 -6.05 6.23 6.04
C ALA A 26 -5.71 7.48 5.21
N ARG A 27 -5.83 8.69 5.79
CA ARG A 27 -5.46 9.93 5.11
C ARG A 27 -3.96 10.00 4.83
N GLN A 28 -3.12 9.67 5.82
CA GLN A 28 -1.67 9.63 5.66
C GLN A 28 -1.27 8.55 4.65
N ALA A 29 -1.91 7.39 4.70
CA ALA A 29 -1.69 6.33 3.71
C ALA A 29 -1.99 6.82 2.28
N ASN A 30 -3.15 7.44 2.06
CA ASN A 30 -3.52 7.97 0.75
C ASN A 30 -2.56 9.06 0.25
N GLN A 31 -2.10 9.94 1.14
CA GLN A 31 -1.11 10.96 0.79
C GLN A 31 0.22 10.34 0.38
N ALA A 32 0.76 9.41 1.17
CA ALA A 32 2.01 8.72 0.87
C ALA A 32 1.93 7.91 -0.44
N ILE A 33 0.79 7.26 -0.70
CA ILE A 33 0.54 6.54 -1.96
C ILE A 33 0.52 7.52 -3.14
N ALA A 34 -0.16 8.66 -3.01
CA ALA A 34 -0.23 9.67 -4.05
C ALA A 34 1.15 10.30 -4.33
N GLU A 35 1.95 10.55 -3.30
CA GLU A 35 3.33 11.02 -3.44
C GLU A 35 4.22 9.98 -4.11
N ALA A 36 4.10 8.71 -3.72
CA ALA A 36 4.81 7.61 -4.36
C ALA A 36 4.42 7.47 -5.84
N GLY A 37 3.16 7.69 -6.22
CA GLY A 37 2.70 7.67 -7.61
C GLY A 37 3.29 8.79 -8.47
N LYS A 38 3.52 9.98 -7.88
CA LYS A 38 4.16 11.11 -8.57
C LYS A 38 5.64 10.86 -8.88
N SER A 39 6.29 9.93 -8.20
CA SER A 39 7.70 9.60 -8.44
C SER A 39 7.95 8.82 -9.74
N GLY A 40 6.90 8.51 -10.52
CA GLY A 40 7.00 7.76 -11.78
C GLY A 40 7.23 6.25 -11.59
N ARG A 41 7.16 5.76 -10.34
CA ARG A 41 7.23 4.34 -10.03
C ARG A 41 5.97 3.62 -10.51
N LYS A 42 6.12 2.36 -10.92
CA LYS A 42 5.00 1.50 -11.37
C LYS A 42 4.27 0.79 -10.23
N SER A 43 4.86 0.80 -9.03
CA SER A 43 4.30 0.19 -7.83
C SER A 43 4.72 0.93 -6.57
N VAL A 44 3.96 0.73 -5.51
CA VAL A 44 4.25 1.17 -4.14
C VAL A 44 4.35 -0.04 -3.23
N LEU A 45 5.30 0.00 -2.29
CA LEU A 45 5.44 -1.03 -1.27
C LEU A 45 4.60 -0.64 -0.05
N LEU A 46 3.63 -1.45 0.31
CA LEU A 46 2.84 -1.29 1.53
C LEU A 46 3.33 -2.28 2.59
N LEU A 47 3.44 -1.83 3.83
CA LEU A 47 3.52 -2.73 4.97
C LEU A 47 2.10 -2.86 5.53
N VAL A 48 1.58 -4.08 5.52
CA VAL A 48 0.29 -4.40 6.11
C VAL A 48 0.48 -5.26 7.34
N ASP A 49 -0.38 -5.04 8.33
CA ASP A 49 -0.54 -5.91 9.48
C ASP A 49 -1.71 -6.86 9.20
N ARG A 50 -1.41 -8.17 9.17
CA ARG A 50 -2.35 -9.26 8.96
C ARG A 50 -2.56 -10.04 10.27
N GLY A 51 -2.75 -9.31 11.37
CA GLY A 51 -3.07 -9.85 12.69
C GLY A 51 -1.88 -10.50 13.38
N ASP A 52 -1.34 -11.57 12.80
CA ASP A 52 -0.26 -12.37 13.39
C ASP A 52 1.12 -11.96 12.85
N ALA A 53 1.16 -11.23 11.73
CA ALA A 53 2.40 -10.84 11.08
C ALA A 53 2.26 -9.54 10.27
N GLN A 54 3.37 -8.83 10.15
CA GLN A 54 3.50 -7.70 9.21
C GLN A 54 4.15 -8.17 7.92
N ILE A 55 3.47 -7.91 6.79
CA ILE A 55 3.87 -8.39 5.47
C ILE A 55 4.05 -7.20 4.53
N PHE A 56 5.10 -7.23 3.72
CA PHE A 56 5.29 -6.27 2.66
C PHE A 56 4.56 -6.71 1.39
N VAL A 57 3.66 -5.85 0.91
CA VAL A 57 2.83 -6.09 -0.27
C VAL A 57 3.13 -5.03 -1.32
N ALA A 58 3.56 -5.46 -2.51
CA ALA A 58 3.82 -4.56 -3.63
C ALA A 58 2.54 -4.33 -4.42
N VAL A 59 1.97 -3.13 -4.31
CA VAL A 59 0.75 -2.75 -5.02
C VAL A 59 1.13 -1.97 -6.28
N PRO A 60 0.82 -2.48 -7.49
CA PRO A 60 1.00 -1.72 -8.71
C PRO A 60 0.06 -0.51 -8.68
N PHE A 61 0.57 0.66 -9.07
CA PHE A 61 -0.33 1.75 -9.43
C PHE A 61 -1.12 1.24 -10.63
N ALA A 62 -2.44 1.19 -10.53
CA ALA A 62 -3.29 0.78 -11.64
C ALA A 62 -2.85 1.61 -12.85
N ALA A 63 -2.28 0.94 -13.86
CA ALA A 63 -2.10 1.56 -15.16
C ALA A 63 -3.51 1.94 -15.63
N GLY A 64 -3.74 3.24 -15.76
CA GLY A 64 -4.92 3.75 -16.44
C GLY A 64 -4.99 3.22 -17.86
#